data_AF-A0A7X8LKA3-F1
#
_entry.id   AF-A0A7X8LKA3-F1
#
_cell.length_a   1.000
_cell.length_b   1.000
_cell.length_c   1.000
_cell.angle_alpha   90.00
_cell.angle_beta   90.00
_cell.angle_gamma   90.00
#
_symmetry.space_group_name_H-M   'P 1'
#
loop_
_entity.id
_entity.type
_entity.pdbx_description
1 polymer ?
#
loop_
_entity_poly.entity_id
_entity_poly.type
_entity_poly.pdbx_seq_one_letter_code
_entity_poly.pdbx_strand_id
1 'polypeptide(L)'
;MAKDTFCAIFIGAMGTILLIINFGLLLFWIRLWADPRREFYFNPFLSGPVKFVDSVVGALGLPVRLTCILIIGFGLIFKTAVAFRYSYPWELSLGSVFFFTPTTSVFSQLLTFSVLDFLLFVVRLWTTYLLIGLITPAARHNRATEAFHFAARPFSLMAPLARFALLVAAHVLIVFELTQSATYRTLEVASVRGGLPQMPPTGLPEVVVSFLRLGWMAAASFADGLNAMRSAVMVLVISSLLAMIMRNNLLRQISHEALNVVMGRFARSSFSAGVVDLGPLVFFFALQIIYSVVSSLLLSLTTMVS
;
A
#
# COMPACT_ATOMS: atom_id res chain seq x y z
N MET A 1 -6.89 -4.25 -32.15
CA MET A 1 -7.88 -4.96 -31.29
C MET A 1 -7.27 -6.16 -30.56
N ALA A 2 -6.88 -7.26 -31.20
CA ALA A 2 -6.27 -8.41 -30.49
C ALA A 2 -4.90 -8.10 -29.82
N LYS A 3 -4.09 -7.24 -30.45
CA LYS A 3 -2.77 -6.81 -29.94
C LYS A 3 -2.89 -5.91 -28.70
N ASP A 4 -3.93 -5.08 -28.65
CA ASP A 4 -4.18 -4.14 -27.55
C ASP A 4 -4.73 -4.86 -26.32
N THR A 5 -5.62 -5.84 -26.52
CA THR A 5 -6.11 -6.71 -25.45
C THR A 5 -5.00 -7.58 -24.86
N PHE A 6 -4.12 -8.14 -25.70
CA PHE A 6 -2.97 -8.93 -25.23
C PHE A 6 -1.98 -8.06 -24.44
N CYS A 7 -1.72 -6.83 -24.90
CA CYS A 7 -0.87 -5.87 -24.21
C CYS A 7 -1.45 -5.48 -22.83
N ALA A 8 -2.76 -5.22 -22.75
CA ALA A 8 -3.43 -4.90 -21.49
C ALA A 8 -3.40 -6.07 -20.49
N ILE A 9 -3.64 -7.30 -20.95
CA ILE A 9 -3.57 -8.51 -20.11
C ILE A 9 -2.14 -8.72 -19.60
N PHE A 10 -1.13 -8.55 -20.47
CA PHE A 10 0.28 -8.70 -20.10
C PHE A 10 0.71 -7.64 -19.07
N ILE A 11 0.32 -6.38 -19.26
CA ILE A 11 0.60 -5.28 -18.32
C ILE A 11 -0.05 -5.55 -16.96
N GLY A 12 -1.30 -6.02 -16.94
CA GLY A 12 -2.02 -6.38 -15.71
C GLY A 12 -1.40 -7.58 -15.00
N ALA A 13 -0.99 -8.61 -15.74
CA ALA A 13 -0.31 -9.78 -15.20
C ALA A 13 1.05 -9.40 -14.59
N MET A 14 1.83 -8.57 -15.27
CA MET A 14 3.12 -8.10 -14.76
C MET A 14 2.96 -7.30 -13.47
N GLY A 15 2.00 -6.36 -13.41
CA GLY A 15 1.70 -5.60 -12.19
C GLY A 15 1.35 -6.52 -11.01
N THR A 16 0.60 -7.59 -11.27
CA THR A 16 0.26 -8.60 -10.25
C THR A 16 1.49 -9.36 -9.76
N ILE A 17 2.40 -9.75 -10.66
CA ILE A 17 3.66 -10.41 -10.31
C ILE A 17 4.52 -9.51 -9.42
N LEU A 18 4.68 -8.23 -9.80
CA LEU A 18 5.45 -7.26 -9.01
C LEU A 18 4.86 -7.08 -7.60
N LEU A 19 3.53 -7.06 -7.49
CA LEU A 19 2.85 -7.00 -6.19
C LEU A 19 3.10 -8.26 -5.35
N ILE A 20 3.02 -9.46 -5.95
CA ILE A 20 3.32 -10.73 -5.26
C ILE A 20 4.76 -10.74 -4.75
N ILE A 21 5.71 -10.23 -5.54
CA ILE A 21 7.10 -10.07 -5.11
C ILE A 21 7.18 -9.15 -3.89
N ASN A 22 6.50 -7.99 -3.91
CA ASN A 22 6.46 -7.08 -2.75
C ASN A 22 5.89 -7.76 -1.49
N PHE A 23 4.84 -8.58 -1.62
CA PHE A 23 4.31 -9.38 -0.51
C PHE A 23 5.34 -10.40 0.00
N GLY A 24 6.05 -11.09 -0.89
CA GLY A 24 7.12 -12.02 -0.53
C GLY A 24 8.26 -11.30 0.22
N LEU A 25 8.72 -10.16 -0.30
CA LEU A 25 9.74 -9.33 0.33
C LEU A 25 9.31 -8.80 1.70
N LEU A 26 8.02 -8.46 1.86
CA LEU A 26 7.46 -8.02 3.13
C LEU A 26 7.62 -9.08 4.23
N LEU A 27 7.49 -10.38 3.92
CA LEU A 27 7.68 -11.44 4.91
C LEU A 27 9.11 -11.44 5.49
N PHE A 28 10.12 -11.26 4.63
CA PHE A 28 11.51 -11.15 5.06
C PHE A 28 11.81 -9.81 5.73
N TRP A 29 11.16 -8.73 5.29
CA TRP A 29 11.22 -7.43 5.98
C TRP A 29 10.74 -7.55 7.41
N ILE A 30 9.56 -8.14 7.65
CA ILE A 30 9.04 -8.34 9.01
C ILE A 30 9.98 -9.20 9.84
N ARG A 31 10.52 -10.28 9.26
CA ARG A 31 11.46 -11.19 9.95
C ARG A 31 12.76 -10.51 10.36
N LEU A 32 13.21 -9.48 9.63
CA LEU A 32 14.37 -8.67 10.01
C LEU A 32 14.20 -8.01 11.39
N TRP A 33 12.95 -7.66 11.74
CA TRP A 33 12.58 -6.92 12.94
C TRP A 33 11.95 -7.77 14.05
N ALA A 34 11.66 -9.05 13.78
CA ALA A 34 10.94 -9.93 14.68
C ALA A 34 11.75 -11.19 15.03
N ASP A 35 11.67 -11.64 16.28
CA ASP A 35 12.15 -12.95 16.71
C ASP A 35 10.97 -13.91 16.99
N PRO A 36 10.64 -14.83 16.06
CA PRO A 36 9.55 -15.79 16.21
C PRO A 36 9.61 -16.59 17.50
N ARG A 37 10.83 -16.94 17.96
CA ARG A 37 11.00 -17.89 19.07
C ARG A 37 10.42 -17.39 20.39
N ARG A 38 10.19 -16.07 20.53
CA ARG A 38 9.71 -15.45 21.77
C ARG A 38 8.23 -15.07 21.76
N GLU A 39 7.56 -15.15 20.61
CA GLU A 39 6.29 -14.43 20.39
C GLU A 39 5.15 -15.28 19.80
N PHE A 40 5.39 -16.55 19.45
CA PHE A 40 4.38 -17.37 18.78
C PHE A 40 3.47 -18.17 19.73
N TYR A 41 2.26 -17.65 19.93
CA TYR A 41 1.07 -18.45 20.18
C TYR A 41 0.45 -18.87 18.82
N PHE A 42 -0.29 -19.99 18.75
CA PHE A 42 -0.79 -20.58 17.50
C PHE A 42 -1.75 -19.63 16.75
N ASN A 43 -1.22 -18.76 15.89
CA ASN A 43 -1.99 -17.80 15.09
C ASN A 43 -2.07 -18.29 13.61
N PRO A 44 -3.26 -18.63 13.08
CA PRO A 44 -3.41 -19.19 11.73
C PRO A 44 -3.00 -18.21 10.62
N PHE A 45 -3.01 -16.90 10.88
CA PHE A 45 -2.56 -15.89 9.92
C PHE A 45 -1.03 -15.86 9.75
N LEU A 46 -0.30 -16.26 10.78
CA LEU A 46 1.17 -16.10 10.84
C LEU A 46 1.92 -17.42 10.74
N SER A 47 1.30 -18.54 11.13
CA SER A 47 1.97 -19.84 11.21
C SER A 47 2.55 -20.32 9.87
N GLY A 48 1.81 -20.16 8.77
CA GLY A 48 2.27 -20.50 7.42
C GLY A 48 3.41 -19.59 6.95
N PRO A 49 3.19 -18.25 6.87
CA PRO A 49 4.22 -17.32 6.43
C PRO A 49 5.52 -17.40 7.23
N VAL A 50 5.45 -17.59 8.55
CA VAL A 50 6.63 -17.67 9.40
C VAL A 50 7.39 -18.97 9.19
N LYS A 51 6.68 -20.11 9.12
CA LYS A 51 7.31 -21.40 8.78
C LYS A 51 8.02 -21.34 7.43
N PHE A 52 7.41 -20.70 6.44
CA PHE A 52 8.03 -20.48 5.14
C PHE A 52 9.33 -19.68 5.26
N VAL A 53 9.29 -18.51 5.90
CA VAL A 53 10.48 -17.66 6.08
C VAL A 53 11.56 -18.37 6.89
N ASP A 54 11.22 -19.01 8.01
CA ASP A 54 12.19 -19.72 8.85
C ASP A 54 12.80 -20.92 8.12
N SER A 55 12.06 -21.60 7.24
CA SER A 55 12.59 -22.68 6.40
C SER A 55 13.61 -22.16 5.40
N VAL A 56 13.30 -21.04 4.71
CA VAL A 56 14.22 -20.41 3.75
C VAL A 56 15.47 -19.87 4.47
N VAL A 57 15.29 -19.23 5.62
CA VAL A 57 16.41 -18.71 6.42
C VAL A 57 17.28 -19.85 6.94
N GLY A 58 16.66 -20.93 7.44
CA GLY A 58 17.36 -22.12 7.92
C GLY A 58 18.16 -22.84 6.83
N ALA A 59 17.64 -22.89 5.61
CA ALA A 59 18.30 -23.54 4.47
C ALA A 59 19.63 -22.86 4.08
N LEU A 60 19.76 -21.55 4.30
CA LEU A 60 20.95 -20.78 3.93
C LEU A 60 22.06 -20.82 4.99
N GLY A 61 21.75 -21.22 6.23
CA GLY A 61 22.75 -21.37 7.31
C GLY A 61 23.47 -20.08 7.76
N LEU A 62 23.06 -18.91 7.26
CA LEU A 62 23.62 -17.60 7.58
C LEU A 62 22.86 -16.93 8.75
N PRO A 63 23.44 -15.90 9.38
CA PRO A 63 22.73 -15.09 10.38
C PRO A 63 21.42 -14.53 9.81
N VAL A 64 20.32 -14.67 10.56
CA VAL A 64 18.95 -14.34 10.10
C VAL A 64 18.86 -12.98 9.42
N ARG A 65 19.41 -11.93 10.04
CA ARG A 65 19.36 -10.56 9.50
C ARG A 65 20.07 -10.45 8.16
N LEU A 66 21.23 -11.08 8.03
CA LEU A 66 21.98 -11.10 6.77
C LEU A 66 21.17 -11.82 5.69
N THR A 67 20.60 -12.98 6.01
CA THR A 67 19.74 -13.73 5.08
C THR A 67 18.55 -12.91 4.60
N CYS A 68 17.83 -12.24 5.51
CA CYS A 68 16.71 -11.38 5.13
C CYS A 68 17.14 -10.23 4.21
N ILE A 69 18.26 -9.55 4.52
CA ILE A 69 18.80 -8.47 3.69
C ILE A 69 19.18 -8.98 2.30
N LEU A 70 19.86 -10.13 2.21
CA LEU A 70 20.25 -10.74 0.93
C LEU A 70 19.03 -11.12 0.10
N ILE A 71 18.00 -11.71 0.70
CA ILE A 71 16.76 -12.09 -0.01
C ILE A 71 16.00 -10.84 -0.47
N ILE A 72 15.92 -9.80 0.36
CA ILE A 72 15.29 -8.53 -0.03
C ILE A 72 16.07 -7.91 -1.20
N GLY A 73 17.39 -7.80 -1.09
CA GLY A 73 18.24 -7.27 -2.17
C GLY A 73 18.11 -8.08 -3.46
N PHE A 74 18.17 -9.41 -3.37
CA PHE A 74 17.97 -10.29 -4.52
C PHE A 74 16.59 -10.10 -5.15
N GLY A 75 15.52 -10.04 -4.34
CA GLY A 75 14.16 -9.85 -4.85
C GLY A 75 13.98 -8.51 -5.55
N LEU A 76 14.58 -7.43 -5.04
CA LEU A 76 14.55 -6.11 -5.68
C LEU A 76 15.33 -6.09 -7.01
N ILE A 77 16.50 -6.73 -7.07
CA ILE A 77 17.30 -6.88 -8.29
C ILE A 77 16.55 -7.74 -9.32
N PHE A 78 15.99 -8.88 -8.89
CA PHE A 78 15.23 -9.77 -9.75
C PHE A 78 13.99 -9.06 -10.34
N LYS A 79 13.23 -8.36 -9.49
CA LYS A 79 12.09 -7.54 -9.91
C LYS A 79 12.48 -6.50 -10.95
N THR A 80 13.62 -5.84 -10.77
CA THR A 80 14.20 -4.89 -11.73
C THR A 80 14.57 -5.56 -13.04
N ALA A 81 15.24 -6.72 -12.98
CA ALA A 81 15.66 -7.47 -14.16
C ALA A 81 14.47 -7.93 -15.01
N VAL A 82 13.38 -8.37 -14.36
CA VAL A 82 12.13 -8.72 -15.06
C VAL A 82 11.54 -7.48 -15.74
N ALA A 83 11.37 -6.37 -15.02
CA ALA A 83 10.81 -5.14 -15.59
C ALA A 83 11.66 -4.61 -16.77
N PHE A 84 12.99 -4.63 -16.62
CA PHE A 84 13.92 -4.21 -17.66
C PHE A 84 13.87 -5.13 -18.88
N ARG A 85 13.87 -6.45 -18.68
CA ARG A 85 13.86 -7.43 -19.77
C ARG A 85 12.62 -7.34 -20.66
N TYR A 86 11.47 -7.04 -20.05
CA TYR A 86 10.20 -6.94 -20.75
C TYR A 86 9.80 -5.51 -21.14
N SER A 87 10.69 -4.53 -20.95
CA SER A 87 10.43 -3.11 -21.21
C SER A 87 9.10 -2.64 -20.58
N TYR A 88 8.83 -3.09 -19.35
CA TYR A 88 7.57 -2.83 -18.68
C TYR A 88 7.43 -1.32 -18.40
N PRO A 89 6.30 -0.67 -18.78
CA PRO A 89 6.06 0.73 -18.48
C PRO A 89 5.74 0.89 -16.99
N TRP A 90 6.79 0.83 -16.17
CA TRP A 90 6.67 0.88 -14.72
C TRP A 90 6.24 2.28 -14.28
N GLU A 91 5.03 2.36 -13.74
CA GLU A 91 4.46 3.59 -13.23
C GLU A 91 4.19 3.46 -11.73
N LEU A 92 4.58 4.49 -10.97
CA LEU A 92 4.25 4.63 -9.55
C LEU A 92 3.24 5.76 -9.39
N SER A 93 2.08 5.45 -8.84
CA SER A 93 1.07 6.46 -8.51
C SER A 93 1.26 7.00 -7.10
N LEU A 94 1.04 8.30 -6.90
CA LEU A 94 0.78 8.91 -5.60
C LEU A 94 -0.63 9.53 -5.63
N GLY A 95 -1.54 8.93 -4.87
CA GLY A 95 -2.96 9.24 -5.01
C GLY A 95 -3.51 8.83 -6.38
N SER A 96 -4.65 9.41 -6.75
CA SER A 96 -5.19 9.32 -8.11
C SER A 96 -4.75 10.48 -9.00
N VAL A 97 -3.74 11.25 -8.56
CA VAL A 97 -3.39 12.56 -9.11
C VAL A 97 -2.05 12.53 -9.81
N PHE A 98 -1.02 11.96 -9.19
CA PHE A 98 0.34 11.99 -9.71
C PHE A 98 0.77 10.60 -10.15
N PHE A 99 1.37 10.53 -11.33
CA PHE A 99 1.90 9.30 -11.90
C PHE A 99 3.36 9.53 -12.29
N PHE A 100 4.26 8.75 -11.70
CA PHE A 100 5.70 8.85 -11.87
C PHE A 100 6.18 7.72 -12.77
N THR A 101 7.00 8.07 -13.75
CA THR A 101 7.70 7.13 -14.63
C THR A 101 9.20 7.40 -14.56
N PRO A 102 10.03 6.35 -14.62
CA PRO A 102 11.49 6.52 -14.58
C PRO A 102 11.95 7.40 -15.76
N THR A 103 12.86 8.33 -15.50
CA THR A 103 13.34 9.29 -16.52
C THR A 103 14.07 8.59 -17.67
N THR A 104 14.78 7.50 -17.37
CA THR A 104 15.42 6.64 -18.37
C THR A 104 15.16 5.17 -18.08
N SER A 105 15.22 4.32 -19.10
CA SER A 105 15.07 2.87 -18.98
C SER A 105 16.35 2.15 -18.55
N VAL A 106 17.33 2.86 -17.98
CA VAL A 106 18.58 2.27 -17.50
C VAL A 106 18.33 1.43 -16.26
N PHE A 107 19.00 0.27 -16.17
CA PHE A 107 18.81 -0.70 -15.08
C PHE A 107 18.99 -0.08 -13.68
N SER A 108 19.96 0.83 -13.49
CA SER A 108 20.19 1.49 -12.21
C SER A 108 19.01 2.36 -11.76
N GLN A 109 18.38 3.11 -12.68
CA GLN A 109 17.20 3.91 -12.36
C GLN A 109 15.97 3.03 -12.09
N LEU A 110 15.81 1.95 -12.85
CA LEU A 110 14.76 0.96 -12.59
C LEU A 110 14.97 0.24 -11.25
N LEU A 111 16.22 0.05 -10.81
CA LEU A 111 16.53 -0.51 -9.49
C LEU A 111 16.10 0.45 -8.38
N THR A 112 16.40 1.75 -8.53
CA THR A 112 15.89 2.79 -7.61
C THR A 112 14.36 2.76 -7.58
N PHE A 113 13.71 2.65 -8.73
CA PHE A 113 12.25 2.53 -8.83
C PHE A 113 11.71 1.27 -8.13
N SER A 114 12.42 0.14 -8.25
CA SER A 114 12.08 -1.11 -7.56
C SER A 114 12.14 -0.99 -6.04
N VAL A 115 13.17 -0.31 -5.54
CA VAL A 115 13.33 0.02 -4.12
C VAL A 115 12.21 0.95 -3.66
N LEU A 116 11.96 2.05 -4.38
CA LEU A 116 10.92 3.02 -4.05
C LEU A 116 9.53 2.39 -4.07
N ASP A 117 9.21 1.52 -5.05
CA ASP A 117 7.95 0.79 -5.09
C ASP A 117 7.75 -0.11 -3.86
N PHE A 118 8.80 -0.85 -3.47
CA PHE A 118 8.74 -1.69 -2.27
C PHE A 118 8.59 -0.86 -0.99
N LEU A 119 9.32 0.24 -0.86
CA LEU A 119 9.21 1.14 0.29
C LEU A 119 7.84 1.82 0.34
N LEU A 120 7.32 2.27 -0.80
CA LEU A 120 5.97 2.84 -0.92
C LEU A 120 4.90 1.80 -0.50
N PHE A 121 5.08 0.54 -0.89
CA PHE A 121 4.22 -0.57 -0.45
C PHE A 121 4.24 -0.74 1.08
N VAL A 122 5.43 -0.72 1.69
CA VAL A 122 5.60 -0.82 3.16
C VAL A 122 4.99 0.40 3.87
N VAL A 123 5.25 1.61 3.38
CA VAL A 123 4.73 2.86 3.96
C VAL A 123 3.21 2.92 3.84
N ARG A 124 2.62 2.53 2.71
CA ARG A 124 1.16 2.42 2.55
C ARG A 124 0.55 1.46 3.57
N LEU A 125 1.19 0.31 3.82
CA LEU A 125 0.77 -0.62 4.87
C LEU A 125 0.81 0.04 6.26
N TRP A 126 1.86 0.81 6.57
CA TRP A 126 1.94 1.57 7.83
C TRP A 126 0.87 2.66 7.94
N THR A 127 0.55 3.33 6.84
CA THR A 127 -0.54 4.31 6.80
C THR A 127 -1.88 3.65 7.05
N THR A 128 -2.17 2.53 6.38
CA THR A 128 -3.39 1.74 6.66
C THR A 128 -3.42 1.28 8.12
N TYR A 129 -2.28 0.87 8.69
CA TYR A 129 -2.18 0.51 10.10
C TYR A 129 -2.53 1.67 11.04
N LEU A 130 -1.99 2.86 10.78
CA LEU A 130 -2.29 4.07 11.55
C LEU A 130 -3.77 4.46 11.41
N LEU A 131 -4.32 4.46 10.19
CA LEU A 131 -5.72 4.79 9.92
C LEU A 131 -6.68 3.84 10.64
N ILE A 132 -6.41 2.52 10.59
CA ILE A 132 -7.19 1.52 11.34
C ILE A 132 -7.11 1.78 12.85
N GLY A 133 -5.91 2.12 13.36
CA GLY A 133 -5.71 2.49 14.76
C GLY A 133 -6.55 3.70 15.19
N LEU A 134 -6.68 4.71 14.31
CA LEU A 134 -7.49 5.91 14.59
C LEU A 134 -8.99 5.61 14.65
N ILE A 135 -9.48 4.67 13.84
CA ILE A 135 -10.91 4.32 13.81
C ILE A 135 -11.28 3.19 14.78
N THR A 136 -10.33 2.56 15.47
CA THR A 136 -10.57 1.39 16.34
C THR A 136 -10.37 1.76 17.83
N PRO A 137 -11.41 1.71 18.69
CA PRO A 137 -11.31 2.00 20.12
C PRO A 137 -10.67 0.80 20.82
N ALA A 138 -9.91 1.08 21.89
CA ALA A 138 -9.25 0.16 22.82
C ALA A 138 -9.05 -1.27 22.26
N ALA A 139 -7.82 -1.53 21.80
CA ALA A 139 -7.39 -2.73 21.08
C ALA A 139 -8.04 -4.03 21.61
N ARG A 140 -9.03 -4.54 20.86
CA ARG A 140 -9.51 -5.91 21.04
C ARG A 140 -8.35 -6.83 20.65
N HIS A 141 -7.83 -7.60 21.60
CA HIS A 141 -6.76 -8.57 21.33
C HIS A 141 -7.36 -9.77 20.58
N ASN A 142 -7.40 -9.67 19.25
CA ASN A 142 -7.84 -10.74 18.37
C ASN A 142 -6.66 -11.20 17.48
N ARG A 143 -6.71 -12.45 17.01
CA ARG A 143 -5.65 -13.06 16.18
C ARG A 143 -5.34 -12.25 14.92
N ALA A 144 -6.36 -11.70 14.26
CA ALA A 144 -6.18 -10.84 13.09
C ALA A 144 -5.52 -9.49 13.45
N THR A 145 -5.84 -8.90 14.61
CA THR A 145 -5.19 -7.66 15.06
C THR A 145 -3.73 -7.87 15.42
N GLU A 146 -3.40 -9.02 16.02
CA GLU A 146 -2.01 -9.42 16.30
C GLU A 146 -1.23 -9.63 15.00
N ALA A 147 -1.83 -10.31 14.03
CA ALA A 147 -1.21 -10.53 12.72
C ALA A 147 -0.96 -9.22 11.98
N PHE A 148 -1.91 -8.28 12.03
CA PHE A 148 -1.75 -6.97 11.42
C PHE A 148 -0.71 -6.11 12.15
N HIS A 149 -0.68 -6.16 13.48
CA HIS A 149 0.36 -5.53 14.28
C HIS A 149 1.75 -6.10 13.96
N PHE A 150 1.86 -7.42 13.77
CA PHE A 150 3.10 -8.09 13.37
C PHE A 150 3.53 -7.68 11.95
N ALA A 151 2.59 -7.60 11.01
CA ALA A 151 2.85 -7.20 9.63
C ALA A 151 3.34 -5.75 9.50
N ALA A 152 2.90 -4.87 10.40
CA ALA A 152 3.32 -3.46 10.43
C ALA A 152 4.67 -3.23 11.14
N ARG A 153 5.50 -4.25 11.37
CA ARG A 153 6.82 -4.04 11.99
C ARG A 153 7.83 -3.40 11.03
N PRO A 154 8.77 -2.58 11.55
CA PRO A 154 8.98 -2.22 12.97
C PRO A 154 8.07 -1.07 13.46
N PHE A 155 7.29 -0.45 12.57
CA PHE A 155 6.45 0.71 12.86
C PHE A 155 5.51 0.49 14.04
N SER A 156 4.91 -0.70 14.16
CA SER A 156 4.03 -1.06 15.27
C SER A 156 4.71 -1.13 16.64
N LEU A 157 6.05 -1.21 16.72
CA LEU A 157 6.79 -1.23 17.99
C LEU A 157 7.04 0.18 18.56
N MET A 158 6.85 1.23 17.77
CA MET A 158 7.18 2.59 18.15
C MET A 158 6.08 3.23 19.01
N ALA A 159 6.41 4.29 19.74
CA ALA A 159 5.42 5.12 20.44
C ALA A 159 4.51 5.88 19.45
N PRO A 160 3.25 6.21 19.79
CA PRO A 160 2.28 6.81 18.86
C PRO A 160 2.76 8.08 18.16
N LEU A 161 3.44 8.99 18.88
CA LEU A 161 3.99 10.21 18.30
C LEU A 161 5.15 9.92 17.32
N ALA A 162 6.02 8.97 17.68
CA ALA A 162 7.11 8.53 16.82
C ALA A 162 6.59 7.85 15.55
N ARG A 163 5.48 7.09 15.64
CA ARG A 163 4.80 6.52 14.47
C ARG A 163 4.35 7.62 13.51
N PHE A 164 3.64 8.63 14.01
CA PHE A 164 3.16 9.71 13.15
C PHE A 164 4.32 10.47 12.49
N ALA A 165 5.33 10.86 13.28
CA ALA A 165 6.50 11.58 12.77
C ALA A 165 7.28 10.75 11.73
N LEU A 166 7.53 9.47 12.00
CA LEU A 166 8.21 8.57 11.06
C LEU A 166 7.40 8.41 9.77
N LEU A 167 6.08 8.27 9.88
CA LEU A 167 5.23 8.07 8.70
C LEU A 167 5.24 9.29 7.79
N VAL A 168 5.11 10.48 8.37
CA VAL A 168 5.21 11.74 7.63
C VAL A 168 6.58 11.88 6.98
N ALA A 169 7.66 11.63 7.74
CA ALA A 169 9.01 11.68 7.21
C ALA A 169 9.22 10.67 6.07
N ALA A 170 8.71 9.45 6.20
CA ALA A 170 8.83 8.40 5.19
C ALA A 170 8.11 8.78 3.89
N HIS A 171 6.89 9.32 3.97
CA HIS A 171 6.19 9.82 2.78
C HIS A 171 6.96 10.98 2.13
N VAL A 172 7.40 11.97 2.91
CA VAL A 172 8.15 13.12 2.37
C VAL A 172 9.44 12.68 1.69
N LEU A 173 10.21 11.78 2.30
CA LEU A 173 11.46 11.27 1.75
C LEU A 173 11.23 10.47 0.47
N ILE A 174 10.23 9.59 0.43
CA ILE A 174 9.89 8.81 -0.78
C ILE A 174 9.48 9.75 -1.91
N VAL A 175 8.62 10.73 -1.63
CA VAL A 175 8.20 11.71 -2.64
C VAL A 175 9.38 12.53 -3.13
N PHE A 176 10.25 12.99 -2.22
CA PHE A 176 11.46 13.71 -2.59
C PHE A 176 12.33 12.89 -3.54
N GLU A 177 12.64 11.63 -3.20
CA GLU A 177 13.41 10.74 -4.06
C GLU A 177 12.71 10.47 -5.39
N LEU A 178 11.39 10.33 -5.42
CA LEU A 178 10.62 10.20 -6.68
C LEU A 178 10.75 11.45 -7.56
N THR A 179 10.69 12.66 -6.99
CA THR A 179 10.85 13.90 -7.76
C THR A 179 12.26 14.09 -8.32
N GLN A 180 13.28 13.51 -7.69
CA GLN A 180 14.66 13.53 -8.20
C GLN A 180 14.92 12.44 -9.25
N SER A 181 14.29 11.28 -9.10
CA SER A 181 14.60 10.08 -9.90
C SER A 181 13.67 9.87 -11.10
N ALA A 182 12.57 10.62 -11.20
CA ALA A 182 11.49 10.34 -12.12
C ALA A 182 10.82 11.60 -12.67
N THR A 183 10.23 11.45 -13.86
CA THR A 183 9.29 12.44 -14.40
C THR A 183 7.89 12.09 -13.94
N TYR A 184 7.09 13.10 -13.61
CA TYR A 184 5.69 12.89 -13.24
C TYR A 184 4.75 13.58 -14.21
N ARG A 185 3.57 12.98 -14.38
CA ARG A 185 2.41 13.61 -15.00
C ARG A 185 1.29 13.72 -13.98
N THR A 186 0.52 14.79 -14.07
CA THR A 186 -0.74 14.94 -13.34
C THR A 186 -1.88 14.43 -14.21
N LEU A 187 -2.94 13.89 -13.59
CA LEU A 187 -4.18 13.58 -14.31
C LEU A 187 -4.71 14.88 -14.95
N GLU A 188 -4.72 14.98 -16.27
CA GLU A 188 -5.34 16.10 -17.00
C GLU A 188 -6.87 16.01 -16.85
N VAL A 189 -7.42 16.65 -15.81
CA VAL A 189 -8.87 16.73 -15.59
C VAL A 189 -9.46 17.89 -16.39
N ALA A 190 -9.12 18.02 -17.67
CA ALA A 190 -9.79 18.97 -18.57
C ALA A 190 -11.23 18.52 -18.89
N SER A 191 -11.59 17.25 -18.63
CA SER A 191 -12.85 16.66 -19.12
C SER A 191 -13.81 16.10 -18.06
N VAL A 192 -13.45 16.05 -16.77
CA VAL A 192 -14.29 15.39 -15.73
C VAL A 192 -14.91 16.38 -14.73
N ARG A 193 -14.56 17.67 -14.75
CA ARG A 193 -15.22 18.68 -13.91
C ARG A 193 -15.59 19.94 -14.69
N GLY A 194 -16.85 19.99 -15.12
CA GLY A 194 -17.51 21.28 -15.24
C GLY A 194 -17.58 21.93 -13.84
N GLY A 195 -16.90 23.06 -13.65
CA GLY A 195 -17.31 24.03 -12.64
C GLY A 195 -16.52 24.11 -11.32
N LEU A 196 -15.26 23.69 -11.23
CA LEU A 196 -14.38 24.31 -10.22
C LEU A 196 -13.63 25.47 -10.88
N PRO A 197 -13.73 26.70 -10.35
CA PRO A 197 -12.95 27.82 -10.85
C PRO A 197 -11.47 27.45 -10.84
N GLN A 198 -10.81 27.57 -11.98
CA GLN A 198 -9.35 27.61 -12.00
C GLN A 198 -8.96 28.82 -11.15
N MET A 199 -8.39 28.56 -9.97
CA MET A 199 -7.93 29.63 -9.10
C MET A 199 -6.67 30.26 -9.72
N PRO A 200 -6.51 31.58 -9.66
CA PRO A 200 -5.41 32.27 -10.33
C PRO A 200 -4.05 31.79 -9.81
N PRO A 201 -3.02 31.69 -10.67
CA PRO A 201 -1.70 31.25 -10.29
C PRO A 201 -1.15 32.16 -9.18
N THR A 202 -0.63 31.53 -8.13
CA THR A 202 -0.08 32.24 -6.99
C THR A 202 1.21 32.96 -7.39
N GLY A 203 1.31 34.27 -7.15
CA GLY A 203 2.52 35.07 -7.36
C GLY A 203 3.65 34.78 -6.34
N LEU A 204 3.74 33.53 -5.88
CA LEU A 204 4.68 33.11 -4.84
C LEU A 204 6.08 32.81 -5.43
N PRO A 205 7.16 32.93 -4.63
CA PRO A 205 8.49 32.53 -5.06
C PRO A 205 8.56 31.04 -5.43
N GLU A 206 9.35 30.69 -6.45
CA GLU A 206 9.49 29.31 -6.99
C GLU A 206 9.92 28.28 -5.94
N VAL A 207 10.73 28.70 -4.97
CA VAL A 207 11.15 27.85 -3.85
C VAL A 207 9.94 27.44 -3.00
N VAL A 208 9.06 28.40 -2.67
CA VAL A 208 7.84 28.16 -1.89
C VAL A 208 6.89 27.26 -2.66
N VAL A 209 6.75 27.49 -3.96
CA VAL A 209 5.96 26.65 -4.87
C VAL A 209 6.43 25.19 -4.86
N SER A 210 7.73 24.97 -4.95
CA SER A 210 8.34 23.64 -4.94
C SER A 210 8.10 22.90 -3.62
N PHE A 211 8.24 23.59 -2.48
CA PHE A 211 7.95 23.02 -1.16
C PHE A 211 6.47 22.67 -0.99
N LEU A 212 5.56 23.56 -1.41
CA LEU A 212 4.12 23.29 -1.36
C LEU A 212 3.74 22.08 -2.21
N ARG A 213 4.30 21.98 -3.43
CA ARG A 213 4.08 20.84 -4.32
C ARG A 213 4.56 19.53 -3.71
N LEU A 214 5.75 19.51 -3.11
CA LEU A 214 6.27 18.35 -2.39
C LEU A 214 5.31 17.96 -1.24
N GLY A 215 4.82 18.94 -0.49
CA GLY A 215 3.82 18.74 0.56
C GLY A 215 2.52 18.11 0.06
N TRP A 216 2.00 18.59 -1.08
CA TRP A 216 0.78 18.05 -1.69
C TRP A 216 0.97 16.63 -2.24
N MET A 217 2.12 16.33 -2.84
CA MET A 217 2.45 14.98 -3.28
C MET A 217 2.61 14.01 -2.09
N ALA A 218 3.23 14.46 -0.99
CA ALA A 218 3.33 13.66 0.23
C ALA A 218 1.94 13.41 0.85
N ALA A 219 1.06 14.41 0.86
CA ALA A 219 -0.32 14.25 1.29
C ALA A 219 -1.11 13.28 0.39
N ALA A 220 -0.89 13.31 -0.93
CA ALA A 220 -1.48 12.35 -1.87
C ALA A 220 -0.99 10.92 -1.60
N SER A 221 0.31 10.75 -1.36
CA SER A 221 0.92 9.48 -0.96
C SER A 221 0.33 8.95 0.35
N PHE A 222 0.08 9.83 1.33
CA PHE A 222 -0.59 9.44 2.57
C PHE A 222 -2.06 9.05 2.33
N ALA A 223 -2.78 9.79 1.48
CA ALA A 223 -4.17 9.49 1.13
C ALA A 223 -4.32 8.11 0.46
N ASP A 224 -3.28 7.58 -0.20
CA ASP A 224 -3.29 6.21 -0.72
C ASP A 224 -3.54 5.14 0.36
N GLY A 225 -3.26 5.44 1.63
CA GLY A 225 -3.63 4.56 2.74
C GLY A 225 -5.14 4.27 2.80
N LEU A 226 -5.98 5.26 2.46
CA LEU A 226 -7.44 5.09 2.36
C LEU A 226 -7.80 4.20 1.17
N ASN A 227 -7.14 4.36 0.02
CA ASN A 227 -7.36 3.54 -1.15
C ASN A 227 -6.87 2.09 -0.95
N ALA A 228 -5.76 1.90 -0.23
CA ALA A 228 -5.26 0.59 0.17
C ALA A 228 -6.24 -0.10 1.12
N MET A 229 -6.79 0.63 2.08
CA MET A 229 -7.83 0.15 2.99
C MET A 229 -9.10 -0.26 2.23
N ARG A 230 -9.55 0.56 1.27
CA ARG A 230 -10.68 0.27 0.39
C ARG A 230 -10.45 -0.99 -0.43
N SER A 231 -9.26 -1.12 -1.04
CA SER A 231 -8.87 -2.30 -1.81
C SER A 231 -8.81 -3.55 -0.92
N ALA A 232 -8.32 -3.44 0.31
CA ALA A 232 -8.30 -4.54 1.27
C ALA A 232 -9.71 -5.03 1.62
N VAL A 233 -10.67 -4.11 1.86
CA VAL A 233 -12.09 -4.48 2.06
C VAL A 233 -12.62 -5.28 0.87
N MET A 234 -12.37 -4.80 -0.36
CA MET A 234 -12.84 -5.51 -1.56
C MET A 234 -12.22 -6.91 -1.68
N VAL A 235 -10.91 -7.03 -1.48
CA VAL A 235 -10.22 -8.33 -1.52
C VAL A 235 -10.77 -9.28 -0.46
N LEU A 236 -11.05 -8.80 0.75
CA LEU A 236 -11.61 -9.61 1.84
C LEU A 236 -13.05 -10.04 1.56
N VAL A 237 -13.89 -9.16 0.99
CA VAL A 237 -15.24 -9.51 0.56
C VAL A 237 -15.20 -10.58 -0.54
N ILE A 238 -14.38 -10.38 -1.58
CA ILE A 238 -14.20 -11.38 -2.66
C ILE A 238 -13.68 -12.71 -2.07
N SER A 239 -12.70 -12.66 -1.17
CA SER A 239 -12.13 -13.86 -0.53
C SER A 239 -13.17 -14.61 0.30
N SER A 240 -14.05 -13.89 1.00
CA SER A 240 -15.15 -14.48 1.77
C SER A 240 -16.20 -15.16 0.87
N LEU A 241 -16.51 -14.56 -0.28
CA LEU A 241 -17.42 -15.13 -1.28
C LEU A 241 -16.81 -16.38 -1.93
N LEU A 242 -15.53 -16.32 -2.30
CA LEU A 242 -14.80 -17.46 -2.85
C LEU A 242 -14.72 -18.61 -1.84
N ALA A 243 -14.45 -18.29 -0.56
CA ALA A 243 -14.45 -19.27 0.52
C ALA A 243 -15.81 -19.96 0.68
N MET A 244 -16.90 -19.21 0.51
CA MET A 244 -18.27 -19.75 0.55
C MET A 244 -18.51 -20.73 -0.60
N ILE A 245 -18.12 -20.36 -1.83
CA ILE A 245 -18.24 -21.21 -3.03
C ILE A 245 -17.41 -22.50 -2.85
N MET A 246 -16.17 -22.37 -2.36
CA MET A 246 -15.27 -23.50 -2.11
C MET A 246 -15.60 -24.30 -0.85
N ARG A 247 -16.62 -23.89 -0.07
CA ARG A 247 -16.97 -24.47 1.24
C ARG A 247 -15.80 -24.52 2.23
N ASN A 248 -14.87 -23.57 2.14
CA ASN A 248 -13.71 -23.47 3.02
C ASN A 248 -14.02 -22.60 4.24
N ASN A 249 -14.39 -23.25 5.35
CA ASN A 249 -14.74 -22.57 6.60
C ASN A 249 -13.58 -21.75 7.19
N LEU A 250 -12.33 -22.21 7.02
CA LEU A 250 -11.15 -21.53 7.56
C LEU A 250 -10.88 -20.22 6.82
N LEU A 251 -10.92 -20.23 5.48
CA LEU A 251 -10.74 -19.01 4.69
C LEU A 251 -11.86 -18.00 4.95
N ARG A 252 -13.09 -18.49 5.14
CA ARG A 252 -14.24 -17.65 5.50
C ARG A 252 -14.04 -16.97 6.85
N GLN A 253 -13.61 -17.72 7.87
CA GLN A 253 -13.31 -17.18 9.20
C GLN A 253 -12.19 -16.13 9.16
N ILE A 254 -11.07 -16.45 8.49
CA ILE A 254 -9.93 -15.54 8.32
C ILE A 254 -10.37 -14.24 7.66
N SER A 255 -11.17 -14.34 6.59
CA SER A 255 -11.66 -13.17 5.85
C SER A 255 -12.57 -12.29 6.72
N HIS A 256 -13.48 -12.88 7.51
CA HIS A 256 -14.32 -12.12 8.42
C HIS A 256 -13.55 -11.48 9.58
N GLU A 257 -12.60 -12.18 10.18
CA GLU A 257 -11.75 -11.62 11.24
C GLU A 257 -10.92 -10.45 10.71
N ALA A 258 -10.29 -10.61 9.54
CA ALA A 258 -9.53 -9.54 8.90
C ALA A 258 -10.41 -8.35 8.50
N LEU A 259 -11.62 -8.60 8.00
CA LEU A 259 -12.58 -7.55 7.64
C LEU A 259 -12.99 -6.72 8.84
N ASN A 260 -13.22 -7.35 9.98
CA ASN A 260 -13.50 -6.67 11.25
C ASN A 260 -12.33 -5.79 11.72
N VAL A 261 -11.09 -6.22 11.49
CA VAL A 261 -9.89 -5.41 11.78
C VAL A 261 -9.85 -4.19 10.89
N VAL A 262 -10.04 -4.36 9.58
CA VAL A 262 -9.99 -3.24 8.64
C VAL A 262 -11.12 -2.26 8.92
N MET A 263 -12.34 -2.72 9.18
CA MET A 263 -13.49 -1.83 9.42
C MET A 263 -13.47 -1.14 10.80
N GLY A 264 -12.68 -1.59 11.76
CA GLY A 264 -12.58 -0.99 13.09
C GLY A 264 -13.94 -0.84 13.77
N ARG A 265 -14.34 0.40 14.13
CA ARG A 265 -15.67 0.68 14.72
C ARG A 265 -16.84 0.38 13.79
N PHE A 266 -16.66 0.54 12.48
CA PHE A 266 -17.74 0.33 11.52
C PHE A 266 -18.20 -1.12 11.46
N ALA A 267 -17.37 -2.07 11.88
CA ALA A 267 -17.77 -3.47 12.05
C ALA A 267 -18.85 -3.67 13.13
N ARG A 268 -19.03 -2.72 14.06
CA ARG A 268 -20.02 -2.82 15.15
C ARG A 268 -21.40 -2.29 14.76
N SER A 269 -21.47 -1.41 13.77
CA SER A 269 -22.74 -0.93 13.23
C SER A 269 -23.21 -1.93 12.19
N SER A 270 -24.04 -2.90 12.59
CA SER A 270 -24.65 -3.83 11.65
C SER A 270 -25.66 -3.08 10.77
N PHE A 271 -25.25 -2.71 9.56
CA PHE A 271 -26.17 -2.25 8.52
C PHE A 271 -26.72 -3.49 7.82
N SER A 272 -27.65 -4.18 8.49
CA SER A 272 -28.29 -5.38 7.95
C SER A 272 -29.49 -4.97 7.10
N ALA A 273 -29.52 -5.45 5.86
CA ALA A 273 -30.72 -5.48 5.02
C ALA A 273 -31.12 -6.94 4.84
N GLY A 274 -31.94 -7.45 5.75
CA GLY A 274 -32.30 -8.88 5.78
C GLY A 274 -31.12 -9.77 6.20
N VAL A 275 -30.79 -10.79 5.39
CA VAL A 275 -29.72 -11.77 5.71
C VAL A 275 -28.32 -11.24 5.34
N VAL A 276 -28.22 -10.15 4.60
CA VAL A 276 -26.95 -9.60 4.09
C VAL A 276 -26.49 -8.43 4.95
N ASP A 277 -25.25 -8.50 5.45
CA ASP A 277 -24.58 -7.38 6.11
C ASP A 277 -23.98 -6.45 5.04
N LEU A 278 -24.54 -5.24 4.93
CA LEU A 278 -24.10 -4.20 4.01
C LEU A 278 -22.99 -3.32 4.60
N GLY A 279 -22.61 -3.53 5.86
CA GLY A 279 -21.56 -2.75 6.53
C GLY A 279 -20.27 -2.60 5.72
N PRO A 280 -19.69 -3.70 5.16
CA PRO A 280 -18.48 -3.62 4.34
C PRO A 280 -18.65 -2.77 3.08
N LEU A 281 -19.84 -2.81 2.45
CA LEU A 281 -20.14 -2.06 1.24
C LEU A 281 -20.30 -0.57 1.54
N VAL A 282 -21.02 -0.22 2.62
CA VAL A 282 -21.15 1.16 3.10
C VAL A 282 -19.78 1.74 3.42
N PHE A 283 -18.94 0.97 4.13
CA PHE A 283 -17.58 1.38 4.48
C PHE A 283 -16.70 1.58 3.24
N PHE A 284 -16.80 0.68 2.25
CA PHE A 284 -16.13 0.82 0.96
C PHE A 284 -16.51 2.13 0.23
N PHE A 285 -17.80 2.44 0.16
CA PHE A 285 -18.27 3.69 -0.46
C PHE A 285 -17.86 4.93 0.33
N ALA A 286 -17.91 4.89 1.66
CA ALA A 286 -17.45 5.99 2.49
C ALA A 286 -15.96 6.28 2.26
N LEU A 287 -15.10 5.25 2.24
CA LEU A 287 -13.68 5.41 1.91
C LEU A 287 -13.47 5.96 0.50
N GLN A 288 -14.25 5.49 -0.48
CA GLN A 288 -14.19 6.00 -1.86
C GLN A 288 -14.53 7.50 -1.93
N ILE A 289 -15.59 7.94 -1.24
CA ILE A 289 -16.01 9.34 -1.22
C ILE A 289 -14.92 10.20 -0.57
N ILE A 290 -14.43 9.80 0.62
CA ILE A 290 -13.38 10.53 1.33
C ILE A 290 -12.12 10.62 0.47
N TYR A 291 -11.66 9.51 -0.09
CA TYR A 291 -10.48 9.48 -0.95
C TYR A 291 -10.65 10.34 -2.21
N SER A 292 -11.85 10.32 -2.83
CA SER A 292 -12.15 11.15 -4.00
C SER A 292 -12.14 12.64 -3.66
N VAL A 293 -12.73 13.04 -2.53
CA VAL A 293 -12.74 14.43 -2.06
C VAL A 293 -11.32 14.91 -1.76
N VAL A 294 -10.53 14.13 -1.02
CA VAL A 294 -9.13 14.45 -0.70
C VAL A 294 -8.29 14.57 -1.97
N SER A 295 -8.38 13.59 -2.88
CA SER A 295 -7.62 13.62 -4.14
C SER A 295 -7.99 14.81 -5.00
N SER A 296 -9.28 15.18 -5.02
CA SER A 296 -9.76 16.34 -5.76
C SER A 296 -9.29 17.66 -5.19
N LEU A 297 -9.29 17.78 -3.86
CA LEU A 297 -8.77 18.95 -3.16
C LEU A 297 -7.27 19.10 -3.44
N LEU A 298 -6.51 18.00 -3.34
CA LEU A 298 -5.08 18.00 -3.64
C LEU A 298 -4.80 18.38 -5.09
N LEU A 299 -5.56 17.85 -6.05
CA LEU A 299 -5.45 18.26 -7.45
C LEU A 299 -5.71 19.77 -7.61
N SER A 300 -6.79 20.29 -7.02
CA SER A 300 -7.09 21.73 -7.09
C SER A 300 -6.01 22.59 -6.46
N LEU A 301 -5.42 22.16 -5.34
CA LEU A 301 -4.30 22.87 -4.70
C LEU A 301 -3.05 22.83 -5.58
N THR A 302 -2.81 21.74 -6.30
CA THR A 302 -1.63 21.62 -7.16
C THR A 302 -1.72 22.52 -8.39
N THR A 303 -2.91 22.70 -8.95
CA THR A 303 -3.15 23.63 -10.07
C THR A 303 -3.03 25.10 -9.68
N MET A 304 -3.10 25.46 -8.39
CA MET A 304 -2.89 26.85 -7.92
C MET A 304 -1.40 27.26 -7.89
N VAL A 305 -0.54 26.25 -7.82
CA VAL A 305 0.91 26.39 -7.60
C VAL A 305 1.68 25.87 -8.83
N SER A 306 1.00 25.68 -9.95
CA SER A 306 1.55 25.38 -11.27
C SER A 306 1.43 26.60 -12.16
#